data_AF-A0A8S0SXY9-F1
#
_entry.id   AF-A0A8S0SXY9-F1
#
_cell.length_a   1.000
_cell.length_b   1.000
_cell.length_c   1.000
_cell.angle_alpha   90.00
_cell.angle_beta   90.00
_cell.angle_gamma   90.00
#
_symmetry.space_group_name_H-M   'P 1'
#
loop_
_entity.id
_entity.type
_entity.pdbx_description
1 polymer ?
#
loop_
_entity_poly.entity_id
_entity_poly.type
_entity_poly.pdbx_seq_one_letter_code
_entity_poly.pdbx_strand_id
1 'polypeptide(L)'
;MLMVLDINSDIYPMHVGEKFMMVLASTLNLDGTPDSGYFNPGNRKSLADKFDYVMQGKLYRISEESSHKQVKADMYVSFGGLLMMLKGDPSIAARFELDQRLFILIRKV
;
A
#
# COMPACT_ATOMS: atom_id res chain seq x y z
N MET A 1 10.39 8.87 5.74
CA MET A 1 9.87 7.66 5.05
C MET A 1 10.27 7.78 3.59
N LEU A 2 10.78 6.71 3.00
CA LEU A 2 11.15 6.63 1.58
C LEU A 2 10.30 5.53 0.94
N MET A 3 9.81 5.76 -0.28
CA MET A 3 8.98 4.82 -1.01
C MET A 3 9.46 4.71 -2.44
N VAL A 4 9.48 3.50 -2.96
CA VAL A 4 9.58 3.19 -4.39
C VAL A 4 8.35 2.36 -4.73
N LEU A 5 7.64 2.74 -5.79
CA LEU A 5 6.37 2.12 -6.17
C LEU A 5 6.26 2.06 -7.70
N ASP A 6 6.01 0.88 -8.23
CA ASP A 6 5.61 0.70 -9.62
C ASP A 6 4.12 1.00 -9.77
N ILE A 7 3.77 1.74 -10.81
CA ILE A 7 2.38 2.08 -11.17
C ILE A 7 2.17 1.87 -12.67
N ASN A 8 0.93 1.61 -13.07
CA ASN A 8 0.55 1.68 -14.47
C ASN A 8 0.28 3.15 -14.86
N SER A 9 1.29 3.81 -15.42
CA SER A 9 1.23 5.21 -15.83
C SER A 9 0.34 5.47 -17.04
N ASP A 10 -0.01 4.45 -17.83
CA ASP A 10 -0.88 4.63 -19.01
C ASP A 10 -2.31 4.94 -18.59
N ILE A 11 -2.79 4.30 -17.52
CA ILE A 11 -4.13 4.52 -16.97
C ILE A 11 -4.18 5.57 -15.87
N TYR A 12 -3.05 5.81 -15.19
CA TYR A 12 -2.94 6.82 -14.14
C TYR A 12 -1.62 7.60 -14.25
N PRO A 13 -1.56 8.60 -15.16
CA PRO A 13 -0.34 9.34 -15.42
C PRO A 13 0.14 10.07 -14.16
N MET A 14 1.42 9.95 -13.80
CA MET A 14 2.03 10.71 -12.70
C MET A 14 3.31 11.39 -13.18
N HIS A 15 3.46 12.66 -12.83
CA HIS A 15 4.56 13.51 -13.27
C HIS A 15 5.45 13.92 -12.10
N VAL A 16 6.71 14.21 -12.42
CA VAL A 16 7.68 14.71 -11.44
C VAL A 16 7.16 16.00 -10.80
N GLY A 17 7.13 16.02 -9.46
CA GLY A 17 6.64 17.15 -8.67
C GLY A 17 5.15 17.15 -8.36
N GLU A 18 4.35 16.25 -8.95
CA GLU A 18 2.95 16.07 -8.55
C GLU A 18 2.86 15.58 -7.10
N LYS A 19 1.93 16.18 -6.35
CA LYS A 19 1.59 15.75 -4.99
C LYS A 19 0.42 14.79 -5.06
N PHE A 20 0.46 13.76 -4.23
CA PHE A 20 -0.61 12.78 -4.13
C PHE A 20 -0.79 12.36 -2.67
N MET A 21 -1.99 11.91 -2.36
CA MET A 21 -2.31 11.23 -1.11
C MET A 21 -2.27 9.72 -1.36
N MET A 22 -1.63 8.99 -0.45
CA MET A 22 -1.53 7.53 -0.49
C MET A 22 -1.99 6.94 0.84
N VAL A 23 -2.72 5.83 0.75
CA VAL A 23 -3.14 5.01 1.90
C VAL A 23 -2.79 3.55 1.65
N LEU A 24 -2.22 2.90 2.66
CA LEU A 24 -2.15 1.44 2.75
C LEU A 24 -3.24 0.95 3.71
N ALA A 25 -4.06 0.00 3.27
CA ALA A 25 -5.16 -0.54 4.04
C ALA A 25 -5.22 -2.07 3.95
N SER A 26 -5.65 -2.74 5.02
CA SER A 26 -5.91 -4.19 5.04
C SER A 26 -7.31 -4.57 4.56
N THR A 27 -8.21 -3.59 4.45
CA THR A 27 -9.59 -3.76 4.00
C THR A 27 -10.11 -2.49 3.33
N LEU A 28 -11.05 -2.64 2.40
CA LEU A 28 -11.79 -1.53 1.78
C LEU A 28 -13.11 -1.24 2.51
N ASN A 29 -13.50 -2.07 3.47
CA ASN A 29 -14.72 -1.89 4.23
C ASN A 29 -14.59 -0.67 5.15
N LEU A 30 -15.52 0.27 5.07
CA LEU A 30 -15.50 1.53 5.82
C LEU A 30 -15.66 1.34 7.34
N ASP A 31 -16.24 0.22 7.76
CA ASP A 31 -16.42 -0.17 9.15
C ASP A 31 -15.21 -0.91 9.74
N GLY A 32 -14.16 -1.17 8.93
CA GLY A 32 -12.96 -1.88 9.33
C GLY A 32 -13.11 -3.40 9.38
N THR A 33 -14.24 -3.97 8.93
CA THR A 33 -14.39 -5.43 8.83
C THR A 33 -13.33 -6.02 7.89
N PRO A 34 -12.74 -7.20 8.20
CA PRO A 34 -11.69 -7.79 7.39
C PRO A 34 -12.08 -8.02 5.92
N ASP A 35 -11.10 -7.95 5.02
CA ASP A 35 -11.30 -8.28 3.60
C ASP A 35 -11.72 -9.76 3.46
N SER A 36 -12.77 -10.02 2.68
CA SER A 36 -13.25 -11.38 2.41
C SER A 36 -12.33 -12.13 1.44
N GLY A 37 -11.46 -11.40 0.74
CA GLY A 37 -10.58 -11.93 -0.28
C GLY A 37 -11.22 -12.15 -1.64
N TYR A 38 -12.51 -11.84 -1.79
CA TYR A 38 -13.26 -11.90 -3.04
C TYR A 38 -13.61 -10.49 -3.50
N PHE A 39 -13.34 -10.21 -4.78
CA PHE A 39 -13.79 -8.97 -5.39
C PHE A 39 -15.30 -9.03 -5.64
N ASN A 40 -16.06 -8.22 -4.90
CA ASN A 40 -17.50 -8.09 -5.05
C ASN A 40 -17.82 -6.77 -5.78
N PRO A 41 -18.15 -6.80 -7.09
CA PRO A 41 -18.43 -5.60 -7.89
C PRO A 41 -19.77 -4.90 -7.54
N GLY A 42 -20.25 -5.02 -6.31
CA GLY A 42 -21.54 -4.46 -5.88
C GLY A 42 -21.50 -2.96 -5.61
N ASN A 43 -22.69 -2.32 -5.61
CA ASN A 43 -22.89 -0.88 -5.33
C ASN A 43 -22.67 -0.47 -3.85
N ARG A 44 -21.84 -1.19 -3.09
CA ARG A 44 -21.54 -0.80 -1.70
C ARG A 44 -20.47 0.27 -1.70
N LYS A 45 -20.74 1.35 -0.95
CA LYS A 45 -19.72 2.37 -0.70
C LYS A 45 -18.51 1.76 -0.01
N SER A 46 -17.33 2.13 -0.47
CA SER A 46 -16.06 1.60 0.00
C SER A 46 -15.03 2.70 0.23
N LEU A 47 -13.91 2.35 0.86
CA LEU A 47 -12.77 3.26 0.96
C LEU A 47 -12.24 3.67 -0.42
N ALA A 48 -12.34 2.78 -1.41
CA ALA A 48 -11.87 3.01 -2.79
C ALA A 48 -12.58 4.19 -3.47
N ASP A 49 -13.84 4.47 -3.13
CA ASP A 49 -14.62 5.56 -3.73
C ASP A 49 -14.04 6.96 -3.46
N LYS A 50 -13.09 7.07 -2.52
CA LYS A 50 -12.41 8.33 -2.19
C LYS A 50 -11.10 8.53 -2.96
N PHE A 51 -10.68 7.56 -3.75
CA PHE A 51 -9.40 7.49 -4.43
C PHE A 51 -9.56 7.16 -5.92
N ASP A 52 -8.56 7.53 -6.71
CA ASP A 52 -8.61 7.42 -8.18
C ASP A 52 -7.89 6.17 -8.70
N TYR A 53 -6.94 5.64 -7.91
CA TYR A 53 -6.13 4.49 -8.28
C TYR A 53 -6.01 3.53 -7.10
N VAL A 54 -6.34 2.26 -7.34
CA VAL A 54 -6.34 1.21 -6.31
C VAL A 54 -5.68 -0.04 -6.85
N MET A 55 -4.76 -0.63 -6.07
CA MET A 55 -4.20 -1.95 -6.35
C MET A 55 -4.31 -2.84 -5.11
N GLN A 56 -4.55 -4.13 -5.33
CA GLN A 56 -4.48 -5.17 -4.30
C GLN A 56 -3.19 -5.95 -4.46
N GLY A 57 -2.52 -6.23 -3.35
CA GLY A 57 -1.25 -6.93 -3.32
C GLY A 57 -1.04 -7.70 -2.03
N LYS A 58 0.16 -8.27 -1.91
CA LYS A 58 0.58 -9.07 -0.76
C LYS A 58 1.93 -8.60 -0.26
N LEU A 59 2.05 -8.41 1.06
CA LEU A 59 3.32 -8.18 1.72
C LEU A 59 4.13 -9.48 1.70
N TYR A 60 5.23 -9.51 0.96
CA TYR A 60 6.00 -10.74 0.77
C TYR A 60 7.36 -10.73 1.46
N ARG A 61 7.79 -9.58 1.98
CA ARG A 61 9.04 -9.46 2.75
C ARG A 61 8.98 -8.27 3.70
N ILE A 62 9.44 -8.51 4.93
CA ILE A 62 9.78 -7.49 5.92
C ILE A 62 11.25 -7.70 6.25
N SER A 63 12.05 -6.65 6.26
CA SER A 63 13.44 -6.70 6.73
C SER A 63 13.73 -5.55 7.67
N GLU A 64 14.43 -5.86 8.76
CA GLU A 64 14.93 -4.86 9.70
C GLU A 64 16.43 -4.66 9.47
N GLU A 65 16.83 -3.42 9.22
CA GLU A 65 18.22 -3.03 9.10
C GLU A 65 18.65 -2.36 10.42
N SER A 66 19.45 -3.07 11.21
CA SER A 66 20.00 -2.58 12.48
C SER A 66 21.39 -1.99 12.26
N SER A 67 21.44 -0.74 11.80
CA SER A 67 22.69 0.04 11.87
C SER A 67 22.83 0.63 13.28
N HIS A 68 24.06 0.71 13.81
CA HIS A 68 24.38 1.09 15.20
C HIS A 68 23.84 2.45 15.72
N LYS A 69 23.08 3.21 14.90
CA LYS A 69 22.48 4.48 15.32
C LYS A 69 20.99 4.64 14.97
N GLN A 70 20.42 3.85 14.06
CA GLN A 70 18.99 3.88 13.71
C GLN A 70 18.55 2.52 13.16
N VAL A 71 17.51 1.93 13.76
CA VAL A 71 16.82 0.76 13.22
C VAL A 71 15.84 1.28 12.16
N LYS A 72 15.91 0.76 10.94
CA LYS A 72 14.94 1.03 9.88
C LYS A 72 14.28 -0.27 9.47
N ALA A 73 12.99 -0.22 9.17
CA ALA A 73 12.28 -1.36 8.60
C ALA A 73 11.95 -1.08 7.14
N ASP A 74 12.20 -2.09 6.31
CA ASP A 74 11.89 -2.09 4.90
C ASP A 74 10.78 -3.13 4.65
N MET A 75 9.68 -2.69 4.09
CA MET A 75 8.54 -3.53 3.71
C MET A 75 8.45 -3.64 2.20
N TYR A 76 8.25 -4.85 1.69
CA TYR A 76 8.11 -5.11 0.27
C TYR A 76 6.77 -5.75 -0.06
N VAL A 77 5.98 -5.07 -0.90
CA VAL A 77 4.65 -5.50 -1.31
C VAL A 77 4.65 -5.73 -2.82
N SER A 78 3.99 -6.80 -3.27
CA SER A 78 3.77 -7.07 -4.69
C SER A 78 2.28 -6.94 -5.01
N PHE A 79 1.95 -6.06 -5.95
CA PHE A 79 0.60 -5.82 -6.48
C PHE A 79 0.46 -6.53 -7.83
N GLY A 80 0.52 -7.86 -7.82
CA GLY A 80 0.44 -8.67 -9.04
C GLY A 80 1.66 -8.52 -9.96
N GLY A 81 2.84 -8.25 -9.40
CA GLY A 81 4.09 -8.04 -10.15
C GLY A 81 4.59 -6.59 -10.15
N LEU A 82 3.71 -5.62 -9.88
CA LEU A 82 4.11 -4.24 -9.61
C LEU A 82 4.63 -4.15 -8.17
N LEU A 83 5.88 -3.73 -7.99
CA LEU A 83 6.56 -3.80 -6.70
C LEU A 83 6.47 -2.48 -5.95
N MET A 84 6.44 -2.59 -4.63
CA MET A 84 6.63 -1.47 -3.73
C MET A 84 7.67 -1.81 -2.67
N MET A 85 8.55 -0.85 -2.38
CA MET A 85 9.41 -0.85 -1.20
C MET A 85 9.06 0.38 -0.36
N LEU A 86 8.81 0.17 0.92
CA LEU A 86 8.57 1.22 1.90
C LEU A 86 9.61 1.13 3.02
N LYS A 87 10.43 2.17 3.15
CA LYS A 87 11.46 2.29 4.18
C LYS A 87 11.06 3.33 5.22
N GLY A 88 11.00 2.92 6.48
CA GLY A 88 10.47 3.74 7.55
C GLY A 88 10.94 3.34 8.94
N ASP A 89 10.29 3.95 9.93
CA ASP A 89 10.48 3.61 11.33
C ASP A 89 9.94 2.19 11.59
N PRO A 90 10.62 1.36 12.40
CA PRO A 90 10.18 -0.01 12.71
C PRO A 90 8.78 -0.11 13.31
N SER A 91 8.32 0.93 14.01
CA SER A 91 6.94 1.00 14.54
C SER A 91 5.85 0.95 13.47
N ILE A 92 6.20 1.28 12.21
CA ILE A 92 5.30 1.13 11.06
C ILE A 92 5.23 -0.36 10.69
N ALA A 93 6.38 -1.01 10.50
CA ALA A 93 6.45 -2.41 10.11
C ALA A 93 5.83 -3.35 11.15
N ALA A 94 5.92 -3.01 12.44
CA ALA A 94 5.30 -3.76 13.53
C ALA A 94 3.76 -3.87 13.43
N ARG A 95 3.12 -3.08 12.57
CA ARG A 95 1.65 -3.13 12.33
C ARG A 95 1.26 -4.06 11.18
N PHE A 96 2.23 -4.65 10.50
CA PHE A 96 2.02 -5.47 9.32
C PHE A 96 2.55 -6.88 9.52
N GLU A 97 1.90 -7.84 8.87
CA GLU A 97 2.24 -9.24 8.96
C GLU A 97 2.66 -9.79 7.59
N LEU A 98 3.64 -10.69 7.58
CA LEU A 98 4.04 -11.37 6.35
C LEU A 98 2.83 -12.09 5.73
N ASP A 99 2.76 -12.12 4.41
CA ASP A 99 1.65 -12.67 3.63
C ASP A 99 0.30 -11.95 3.77
N GLN A 100 0.25 -10.84 4.51
CA GLN A 100 -0.94 -10.00 4.62
C GLN A 100 -1.33 -9.40 3.26
N ARG A 101 -2.63 -9.45 2.96
CA ARG A 101 -3.22 -8.76 1.81
C ARG A 101 -3.37 -7.28 2.12
N LEU A 102 -2.92 -6.45 1.20
CA LEU A 102 -2.94 -5.00 1.33
C LEU A 102 -3.52 -4.36 0.07
N PHE A 103 -4.23 -3.26 0.29
CA PHE A 103 -4.65 -2.34 -0.74
C PHE A 103 -3.77 -1.09 -0.65
N ILE A 104 -3.28 -0.62 -1.79
CA ILE A 104 -2.75 0.74 -1.92
C ILE A 104 -3.78 1.59 -2.66
N LEU A 105 -4.09 2.75 -2.09
CA LEU A 105 -5.06 3.69 -2.63
C LEU A 105 -4.38 5.04 -2.84
N ILE A 106 -4.51 5.61 -4.03
CA ILE A 106 -3.84 6.84 -4.43
C ILE A 106 -4.84 7.80 -5.07
N ARG A 107 -4.72 9.08 -4.75
CA ARG A 107 -5.39 10.19 -5.43
C ARG A 107 -4.46 11.39 -5.52
N LYS A 108 -4.53 12.14 -6.61
CA LYS A 108 -3.78 13.39 -6.75
C LYS A 108 -4.36 14.46 -5.82
N VAL A 109 -3.53 15.46 -5.49
CA VAL A 109 -3.93 16.63 -4.69
C VAL A 109 -4.01 17.86 -5.59
#